data_AF-A0A661VDE4-F1
#
_entry.id   AF-A0A661VDE4-F1
#
_cell.length_a   1.000
_cell.length_b   1.000
_cell.length_c   1.000
_cell.angle_alpha   90.00
_cell.angle_beta   90.00
_cell.angle_gamma   90.00
#
_symmetry.space_group_name_H-M   'P 1'
#
loop_
_entity.id
_entity.type
_entity.pdbx_description
1 polymer ?
#
loop_
_entity_poly.entity_id
_entity_poly.type
_entity_poly.pdbx_seq_one_letter_code
_entity_poly.pdbx_strand_id
1 'polypeptide(L)'
;PTHRLVRGLDAKTMEKLERESTLYFDQELLAPLANRDETLKSWLEILKSRGQYQKTFGLYGLDGHQLRLLRLTLEKVPVDQPSALRDSDVYILHQLILHRILGIDQPEREGNNLKYTRDGLEALNLVDSGEYQLAFLLNPAPVSAVLAVADEGARMPQKSTYFYPKTPAGLVINPLWD
;
A
#
# COMPACT_ATOMS: atom_id res chain seq x y z
N PRO A 1 8.54 0.48 4.34
CA PRO A 1 7.06 0.45 4.24
C PRO A 1 6.58 -1.01 4.24
N THR A 2 5.28 -1.26 4.39
CA THR A 2 4.72 -2.61 4.24
C THR A 2 3.92 -2.67 2.94
N HIS A 3 4.44 -3.37 1.93
CA HIS A 3 3.78 -3.64 0.65
C HIS A 3 2.66 -4.66 0.82
N ARG A 4 1.69 -4.65 -0.10
CA ARG A 4 0.50 -5.52 -0.04
C ARG A 4 0.37 -6.30 -1.32
N LEU A 5 0.42 -7.61 -1.24
CA LEU A 5 0.11 -8.49 -2.36
C LEU A 5 -1.35 -8.93 -2.30
N VAL A 6 -1.96 -9.09 -3.46
CA VAL A 6 -3.36 -9.51 -3.60
C VAL A 6 -3.46 -10.72 -4.52
N ARG A 7 -4.30 -11.68 -4.13
CA ARG A 7 -4.63 -12.89 -4.90
C ARG A 7 -6.11 -13.22 -4.80
N GLY A 8 -6.56 -14.17 -5.63
CA GLY A 8 -7.96 -14.64 -5.64
C GLY A 8 -8.94 -13.65 -6.26
N LEU A 9 -8.47 -12.79 -7.16
CA LEU A 9 -9.30 -11.84 -7.91
C LEU A 9 -9.82 -12.52 -9.18
N ASP A 10 -11.12 -12.42 -9.44
CA ASP A 10 -11.70 -12.88 -10.71
C ASP A 10 -11.50 -11.82 -11.82
N ALA A 11 -11.73 -12.23 -13.08
CA ALA A 11 -11.56 -11.35 -14.23
C ALA A 11 -12.42 -10.07 -14.12
N LYS A 12 -13.65 -10.18 -13.61
CA LYS A 12 -14.55 -9.04 -13.41
C LYS A 12 -13.99 -8.03 -12.41
N THR A 13 -13.36 -8.51 -11.34
CA THR A 13 -12.73 -7.65 -10.33
C THR A 13 -11.49 -6.97 -10.89
N MET A 14 -10.70 -7.66 -11.72
CA MET A 14 -9.55 -7.06 -12.43
C MET A 14 -9.99 -5.96 -13.41
N GLU A 15 -11.00 -6.23 -14.24
CA GLU A 15 -11.59 -5.24 -15.15
C GLU A 15 -12.15 -4.02 -14.39
N LYS A 16 -12.82 -4.28 -13.26
CA LYS A 16 -13.33 -3.23 -12.39
C LYS A 16 -12.19 -2.39 -11.81
N LEU A 17 -11.09 -3.00 -11.39
CA LEU A 17 -9.90 -2.29 -10.89
C LEU A 17 -9.34 -1.36 -11.96
N GLU A 18 -9.11 -1.86 -13.18
CA GLU A 18 -8.60 -1.04 -14.28
C GLU A 18 -9.51 0.15 -14.57
N ARG A 19 -10.82 -0.11 -14.72
CA ARG A 19 -11.80 0.95 -15.00
C ARG A 19 -11.90 1.96 -13.86
N GLU A 20 -12.14 1.52 -12.63
CA GLU A 20 -12.37 2.43 -11.50
C GLU A 20 -11.10 3.15 -11.07
N SER A 21 -9.92 2.55 -11.25
CA SER A 21 -8.66 3.23 -10.96
C SER A 21 -8.49 4.52 -11.77
N THR A 22 -8.96 4.57 -13.02
CA THR A 22 -8.89 5.79 -13.85
C THR A 22 -9.81 6.91 -13.39
N LEU A 23 -10.85 6.60 -12.60
CA LEU A 23 -11.78 7.61 -12.07
C LEU A 23 -11.19 8.36 -10.88
N TYR A 24 -10.29 7.72 -10.14
CA TYR A 24 -9.75 8.22 -8.88
C TYR A 24 -8.27 8.61 -8.96
N PHE A 25 -7.54 8.08 -9.95
CA PHE A 25 -6.09 8.20 -10.03
C PHE A 25 -5.63 8.64 -11.41
N ASP A 26 -4.73 9.61 -11.43
CA ASP A 26 -3.82 9.85 -12.55
C ASP A 26 -2.80 8.72 -12.60
N GLN A 27 -2.49 8.25 -13.80
CA GLN A 27 -1.70 7.04 -13.98
C GLN A 27 -0.46 7.29 -14.82
N GLU A 28 0.67 6.75 -14.39
CA GLU A 28 1.96 6.84 -15.08
C GLU A 28 2.56 5.43 -15.11
N LEU A 29 2.93 4.93 -16.30
CA LEU A 29 3.61 3.65 -16.43
C LEU A 29 5.12 3.86 -16.37
N LEU A 30 5.78 3.10 -15.51
CA LEU A 30 7.23 3.06 -15.39
C LEU A 30 7.73 1.73 -15.93
N ALA A 31 8.52 1.81 -17.00
CA ALA A 31 9.18 0.65 -17.58
C ALA A 31 10.26 0.10 -16.63
N PRO A 32 10.53 -1.22 -16.68
CA PRO A 32 11.66 -1.80 -15.97
C PRO A 32 12.99 -1.40 -16.61
N LEU A 33 14.04 -1.37 -15.81
CA LEU A 33 15.43 -1.29 -16.25
C LEU A 33 15.98 -2.70 -16.53
N ALA A 34 17.20 -2.78 -17.05
CA ALA A 34 17.85 -4.07 -17.35
C ALA A 34 18.07 -4.92 -16.08
N ASN A 35 18.37 -4.29 -14.95
CA ASN A 35 18.56 -4.95 -13.67
C ASN A 35 17.34 -4.75 -12.77
N ARG A 36 16.91 -5.82 -12.09
CA ARG A 36 15.69 -5.82 -11.26
C ARG A 36 15.83 -5.04 -9.96
N ASP A 37 16.95 -5.16 -9.26
CA ASP A 37 17.24 -4.38 -8.06
C ASP A 37 17.28 -2.88 -8.37
N GLU A 38 17.93 -2.52 -9.47
CA GLU A 38 17.96 -1.13 -9.96
C GLU A 38 16.57 -0.64 -10.37
N THR A 39 15.78 -1.51 -11.01
CA THR A 39 14.38 -1.22 -11.36
C THR A 39 13.57 -0.89 -10.12
N LEU A 40 13.58 -1.78 -9.11
CA LEU A 40 12.84 -1.58 -7.88
C LEU A 40 13.31 -0.32 -7.17
N LYS A 41 14.62 -0.10 -7.09
CA LYS A 41 15.19 1.10 -6.46
C LYS A 41 14.71 2.38 -7.17
N SER A 42 14.81 2.43 -8.49
CA SER A 42 14.34 3.56 -9.32
C SER A 42 12.85 3.82 -9.10
N TRP A 43 12.02 2.78 -9.17
CA TRP A 43 10.58 2.90 -8.93
C TRP A 43 10.25 3.40 -7.53
N LEU A 44 10.92 2.90 -6.49
CA LEU A 44 10.70 3.34 -5.11
C LEU A 44 11.17 4.79 -4.89
N GLU A 45 12.24 5.23 -5.55
CA GLU A 45 12.70 6.62 -5.53
C GLU A 45 11.69 7.57 -6.21
N ILE A 46 11.17 7.18 -7.38
CA ILE A 46 10.11 7.94 -8.07
C ILE A 46 8.84 7.97 -7.19
N LEU A 47 8.40 6.82 -6.68
CA LEU A 47 7.24 6.72 -5.80
C LEU A 47 7.37 7.63 -4.56
N LYS A 48 8.56 7.67 -3.96
CA LYS A 48 8.87 8.55 -2.83
C LYS A 48 8.82 10.02 -3.23
N SER A 49 9.39 10.37 -4.39
CA SER A 49 9.41 11.75 -4.89
C SER A 49 7.98 12.27 -5.17
N ARG A 50 7.16 11.48 -5.88
CA ARG A 50 5.75 11.82 -6.15
C ARG A 50 4.92 11.88 -4.87
N GLY A 51 5.18 10.93 -3.95
CA GLY A 51 4.50 10.81 -2.65
C GLY A 51 4.66 11.99 -1.70
N GLN A 52 5.62 12.90 -1.94
CA GLN A 52 5.80 14.10 -1.12
C GLN A 52 4.68 15.13 -1.29
N TYR A 53 4.09 15.17 -2.49
CA TYR A 53 3.11 16.19 -2.87
C TYR A 53 1.70 15.62 -2.98
N GLN A 54 1.57 14.33 -3.28
CA GLN A 54 0.30 13.71 -3.59
C GLN A 54 0.30 12.24 -3.15
N LYS A 55 -0.87 11.74 -2.72
CA LYS A 55 -1.06 10.33 -2.35
C LYS A 55 -0.79 9.45 -3.56
N THR A 56 0.28 8.66 -3.48
CA THR A 56 0.79 7.90 -4.62
C THR A 56 1.08 6.44 -4.22
N PHE A 57 0.67 5.52 -5.08
CA PHE A 57 0.88 4.08 -4.93
C PHE A 57 1.55 3.51 -6.17
N GLY A 58 2.38 2.49 -6.01
CA GLY A 58 2.81 1.66 -7.13
C GLY A 58 1.90 0.43 -7.23
N LEU A 59 1.40 0.10 -8.40
CA LEU A 59 0.64 -1.11 -8.70
C LEU A 59 1.41 -1.94 -9.74
N TYR A 60 1.78 -3.15 -9.35
CA TYR A 60 2.47 -4.12 -10.18
C TYR A 60 1.58 -5.33 -10.46
N GLY A 61 1.68 -5.91 -11.66
CA GLY A 61 0.92 -7.10 -12.07
C GLY A 61 -0.21 -6.87 -13.08
N LEU A 62 -0.56 -5.61 -13.39
CA LEU A 62 -1.52 -5.29 -14.45
C LEU A 62 -0.87 -5.17 -15.84
N ASP A 63 0.35 -4.64 -15.90
CA ASP A 63 1.01 -4.20 -17.14
C ASP A 63 2.25 -5.05 -17.46
N GLY A 64 2.13 -6.36 -17.24
CA GLY A 64 3.26 -7.27 -17.25
C GLY A 64 4.29 -6.86 -16.19
N HIS A 65 5.53 -6.61 -16.63
CA HIS A 65 6.63 -6.22 -15.73
C HIS A 65 6.81 -4.70 -15.57
N GLN A 66 5.80 -3.90 -15.88
CA GLN A 66 5.82 -2.46 -15.63
C GLN A 66 5.16 -2.12 -14.30
N LEU A 67 5.60 -1.02 -13.69
CA LEU A 67 4.92 -0.46 -12.51
C LEU A 67 3.99 0.66 -12.94
N ARG A 68 2.71 0.54 -12.59
CA ARG A 68 1.72 1.60 -12.75
C ARG A 68 1.69 2.46 -11.48
N LEU A 69 2.13 3.70 -11.56
CA LEU A 69 1.94 4.68 -10.50
C LEU A 69 0.50 5.19 -10.52
N LEU A 70 -0.15 5.16 -9.37
CA LEU A 70 -1.51 5.67 -9.14
C LEU A 70 -1.42 6.89 -8.23
N ARG A 71 -1.73 8.07 -8.77
CA ARG A 71 -1.70 9.35 -8.06
C ARG A 71 -3.11 9.86 -7.83
N LEU A 72 -3.53 10.00 -6.58
CA LEU A 72 -4.91 10.34 -6.24
C LEU A 72 -5.27 11.75 -6.72
N THR A 73 -6.24 11.89 -7.62
CA THR A 73 -6.63 13.18 -8.22
C THR A 73 -7.77 13.87 -7.48
N LEU A 74 -8.63 13.11 -6.81
CA LEU A 74 -9.78 13.69 -6.11
C LEU A 74 -9.37 14.23 -4.75
N GLU A 75 -9.53 15.54 -4.55
CA GLU A 75 -9.30 16.23 -3.27
C GLU A 75 -10.19 15.69 -2.14
N LYS A 76 -11.33 15.08 -2.47
CA LYS A 76 -12.26 14.48 -1.52
C LYS A 76 -12.69 13.12 -2.01
N VAL A 77 -11.96 12.08 -1.59
CA VAL A 77 -12.50 10.72 -1.67
C VAL A 77 -13.79 10.71 -0.82
N PRO A 78 -14.94 10.30 -1.38
CA PRO A 78 -16.20 10.25 -0.65
C PRO A 78 -16.17 9.08 0.32
N VAL A 79 -15.45 9.27 1.43
CA VAL A 79 -15.37 8.34 2.55
C VAL A 79 -15.79 9.10 3.79
N ASP A 80 -16.82 8.58 4.46
CA ASP A 80 -17.37 9.11 5.71
C ASP A 80 -16.44 8.83 6.90
N GLN A 81 -15.21 9.35 6.86
CA GLN A 81 -14.21 9.12 7.92
C GLN A 81 -13.44 10.38 8.32
N PRO A 82 -12.78 10.39 9.49
CA PRO A 82 -12.01 11.52 10.00
C PRO A 82 -10.96 12.04 8.99
N SER A 83 -10.67 13.34 9.03
CA SER A 83 -9.75 14.01 8.09
C SER A 83 -8.37 13.38 8.06
N ALA A 84 -7.77 13.08 9.22
CA ALA A 84 -6.41 12.55 9.30
C ALA A 84 -6.27 11.17 8.66
N LEU A 85 -7.34 10.37 8.65
CA LEU A 85 -7.33 9.07 7.95
C LEU A 85 -7.35 9.26 6.43
N ARG A 86 -8.11 10.24 5.92
CA ARG A 86 -8.12 10.55 4.48
C ARG A 86 -6.75 11.01 3.97
N ASP A 87 -5.94 11.58 4.84
CA ASP A 87 -4.56 11.99 4.54
C ASP A 87 -3.55 10.83 4.62
N SER A 88 -3.96 9.61 4.91
CA SER A 88 -3.07 8.45 4.96
C SER A 88 -3.12 7.65 3.65
N ASP A 89 -1.99 7.58 2.93
CA ASP A 89 -1.77 6.72 1.76
C ASP A 89 -2.31 5.31 2.01
N VAL A 90 -1.94 4.76 3.16
CA VAL A 90 -2.32 3.42 3.59
C VAL A 90 -3.84 3.27 3.68
N TYR A 91 -4.52 4.27 4.23
CA TYR A 91 -5.96 4.25 4.42
C TYR A 91 -6.69 4.37 3.08
N ILE A 92 -6.25 5.27 2.20
CA ILE A 92 -6.83 5.41 0.85
C ILE A 92 -6.69 4.09 0.08
N LEU A 93 -5.51 3.45 0.08
CA LEU A 93 -5.35 2.14 -0.54
C LEU A 93 -6.32 1.12 0.06
N HIS A 94 -6.47 1.09 1.38
CA HIS A 94 -7.35 0.11 2.04
C HIS A 94 -8.82 0.32 1.70
N GLN A 95 -9.33 1.54 1.85
CA GLN A 95 -10.75 1.82 1.71
C GLN A 95 -11.19 1.91 0.25
N LEU A 96 -10.42 2.65 -0.56
CA LEU A 96 -10.82 2.91 -1.94
C LEU A 96 -10.53 1.71 -2.83
N ILE A 97 -9.32 1.15 -2.73
CA ILE A 97 -8.91 0.08 -3.63
C ILE A 97 -9.28 -1.29 -3.04
N LEU A 98 -8.79 -1.65 -1.85
CA LEU A 98 -9.00 -3.01 -1.34
C LEU A 98 -10.47 -3.27 -1.01
N HIS A 99 -11.12 -2.36 -0.27
CA HIS A 99 -12.51 -2.56 0.18
C HIS A 99 -13.50 -2.28 -0.94
N ARG A 100 -13.50 -1.06 -1.50
CA ARG A 100 -14.54 -0.65 -2.47
C ARG A 100 -14.35 -1.23 -3.86
N ILE A 101 -13.13 -1.20 -4.41
CA ILE A 101 -12.87 -1.67 -5.77
C ILE A 101 -12.76 -3.21 -5.77
N LEU A 102 -11.88 -3.78 -4.94
CA LEU A 102 -11.58 -5.22 -4.92
C LEU A 102 -12.52 -6.06 -4.04
N GLY A 103 -13.34 -5.45 -3.19
CA GLY A 103 -14.29 -6.19 -2.33
C GLY A 103 -13.63 -6.97 -1.20
N ILE A 104 -12.41 -6.63 -0.80
CA ILE A 104 -11.67 -7.27 0.31
C ILE A 104 -11.94 -6.48 1.59
N ASP A 105 -13.20 -6.44 2.02
CA ASP A 105 -13.73 -5.56 3.08
C ASP A 105 -13.92 -6.25 4.44
N GLN A 106 -13.65 -7.55 4.52
CA GLN A 106 -13.84 -8.38 5.72
C GLN A 106 -12.53 -9.03 6.16
N PRO A 107 -12.30 -9.22 7.47
CA PRO A 107 -11.07 -9.84 7.99
C PRO A 107 -10.76 -11.21 7.39
N GLU A 108 -11.79 -12.02 7.12
CA GLU A 108 -11.65 -13.33 6.50
C GLU A 108 -11.11 -13.21 5.07
N ARG A 109 -11.62 -12.25 4.30
CA ARG A 109 -11.12 -11.94 2.95
C ARG A 109 -9.71 -11.38 3.01
N GLU A 110 -9.43 -10.47 3.92
CA GLU A 110 -8.08 -9.94 4.11
C GLU A 110 -7.08 -11.07 4.42
N GLY A 111 -7.44 -12.00 5.31
CA GLY A 111 -6.61 -13.16 5.65
C GLY A 111 -6.35 -14.12 4.49
N ASN A 112 -7.33 -14.28 3.59
CA ASN A 112 -7.23 -15.21 2.46
C ASN A 112 -6.56 -14.58 1.22
N ASN A 113 -6.84 -13.30 0.97
CA ASN A 113 -6.51 -12.61 -0.26
C ASN A 113 -5.28 -11.70 -0.14
N LEU A 114 -4.85 -11.29 1.07
CA LEU A 114 -3.74 -10.37 1.25
C LEU A 114 -2.51 -11.02 1.89
N LYS A 115 -1.33 -10.69 1.33
CA LYS A 115 -0.03 -10.88 1.99
C LYS A 115 0.66 -9.54 2.18
N TYR A 116 1.40 -9.42 3.28
CA TYR A 116 2.12 -8.21 3.65
C TYR A 116 3.61 -8.52 3.67
N THR A 117 4.41 -7.72 2.97
CA THR A 117 5.86 -7.85 2.99
C THR A 117 6.54 -6.49 3.10
N ARG A 118 7.76 -6.48 3.66
CA ARG A 118 8.63 -5.29 3.70
C ARG A 118 9.64 -5.30 2.55
N ASP A 119 9.75 -6.43 1.86
CA ASP A 119 10.69 -6.63 0.78
C ASP A 119 9.97 -6.40 -0.55
N GLY A 120 10.38 -5.33 -1.26
CA GLY A 120 9.83 -5.03 -2.57
C GLY A 120 10.18 -6.08 -3.60
N LEU A 121 11.35 -6.73 -3.52
CA LEU A 121 11.74 -7.80 -4.45
C LEU A 121 10.88 -9.04 -4.23
N GLU A 122 10.64 -9.42 -2.97
CA GLU A 122 9.70 -10.49 -2.65
C GLU A 122 8.32 -10.18 -3.24
N ALA A 123 7.85 -8.93 -3.11
CA ALA A 123 6.56 -8.51 -3.65
C ALA A 123 6.47 -8.72 -5.18
N LEU A 124 7.49 -8.29 -5.92
CA LEU A 124 7.52 -8.47 -7.38
C LEU A 124 7.66 -9.95 -7.77
N ASN A 125 8.50 -10.72 -7.06
CA ASN A 125 8.77 -12.13 -7.39
C ASN A 125 7.53 -13.01 -7.21
N LEU A 126 6.72 -12.73 -6.18
CA LEU A 126 5.48 -13.46 -5.92
C LEU A 126 4.38 -13.14 -6.92
N VAL A 127 4.42 -11.96 -7.55
CA VAL A 127 3.54 -11.63 -8.67
C VAL A 127 4.01 -12.32 -9.94
N ASP A 128 5.31 -12.25 -10.24
CA ASP A 128 5.89 -12.89 -11.43
C ASP A 128 5.78 -14.42 -11.41
N SER A 129 5.77 -15.04 -10.22
CA SER A 129 5.53 -16.49 -10.07
C SER A 129 4.07 -16.90 -10.27
N GLY A 130 3.14 -15.94 -10.29
CA GLY A 130 1.70 -16.18 -10.36
C GLY A 130 1.06 -16.60 -9.03
N GLU A 131 1.80 -16.63 -7.91
CA GLU A 131 1.22 -16.91 -6.59
C GLU A 131 0.29 -15.78 -6.13
N TYR A 132 0.61 -14.55 -6.53
CA TYR A 132 -0.21 -13.36 -6.36
C TYR A 132 -0.45 -12.69 -7.71
N GLN A 133 -1.57 -11.99 -7.82
CA GLN A 133 -1.94 -11.30 -9.07
C GLN A 133 -1.43 -9.87 -9.09
N LEU A 134 -1.41 -9.21 -7.92
CA LEU A 134 -1.05 -7.80 -7.81
C LEU A 134 -0.12 -7.56 -6.62
N ALA A 135 0.73 -6.54 -6.74
CA ALA A 135 1.47 -5.97 -5.62
C ALA A 135 1.32 -4.45 -5.58
N PHE A 136 0.93 -3.94 -4.41
CA PHE A 136 0.89 -2.52 -4.09
C PHE A 136 2.16 -2.10 -3.34
N LEU A 137 2.99 -1.32 -4.02
CA LEU A 137 4.17 -0.67 -3.46
C LEU A 137 3.77 0.65 -2.80
N LEU A 138 4.33 0.92 -1.62
CA LEU A 138 3.88 1.98 -0.73
C LEU A 138 5.05 2.80 -0.21
N ASN A 139 4.79 4.08 0.06
CA ASN A 139 5.66 4.92 0.88
C ASN A 139 5.49 4.61 2.38
N PRO A 140 6.54 4.79 3.20
CA PRO A 140 6.39 4.68 4.65
C PRO A 140 5.47 5.78 5.17
N ALA A 141 4.53 5.43 6.04
CA ALA A 141 3.70 6.42 6.71
C ALA A 141 4.58 7.32 7.60
N PRO A 142 4.52 8.66 7.46
CA PRO A 142 5.27 9.55 8.32
C PRO A 142 4.71 9.50 9.75
N VAL A 143 5.58 9.68 10.74
CA VAL A 143 5.19 9.66 12.16
C VAL A 143 4.11 10.71 12.44
N SER A 144 4.19 11.88 11.80
CA SER A 144 3.17 12.94 11.92
C SER A 144 1.78 12.47 11.51
N ALA A 145 1.64 11.64 10.47
CA ALA A 145 0.35 11.09 10.07
C ALA A 145 -0.18 10.09 11.11
N VAL A 146 0.69 9.31 11.75
CA VAL A 146 0.30 8.38 12.83
C VAL A 146 -0.22 9.16 14.04
N LEU A 147 0.46 10.25 14.41
CA LEU A 147 0.05 11.12 15.51
C LEU A 147 -1.29 11.81 15.21
N ALA A 148 -1.44 12.38 14.02
CA ALA A 148 -2.70 13.02 13.62
C ALA A 148 -3.91 12.07 13.69
N VAL A 149 -3.75 10.82 13.25
CA VAL A 149 -4.81 9.79 13.37
C VAL A 149 -5.12 9.47 14.83
N ALA A 150 -4.11 9.42 15.70
CA ALA A 150 -4.31 9.16 17.12
C ALA A 150 -4.98 10.35 17.85
N ASP A 151 -4.62 11.59 17.50
CA ASP A 151 -5.20 12.82 18.06
C ASP A 151 -6.70 12.93 17.72
N GLU A 152 -7.13 12.41 16.57
CA GLU A 152 -8.55 12.29 16.20
C GLU A 152 -9.27 11.09 16.84
N GLY A 153 -8.60 10.32 17.71
CA GLY A 153 -9.16 9.13 18.35
C GLY A 153 -9.41 7.94 17.41
N ALA A 154 -8.86 8.01 16.20
CA ALA A 154 -9.04 7.00 15.16
C ALA A 154 -7.94 5.91 15.21
N ARG A 155 -8.13 4.85 14.42
CA ARG A 155 -7.19 3.72 14.34
C ARG A 155 -6.62 3.59 12.95
N MET A 156 -5.30 3.46 12.85
CA MET A 156 -4.64 3.11 11.59
C MET A 156 -5.11 1.72 11.11
N PRO A 157 -5.21 1.46 9.80
CA PRO A 157 -5.50 0.13 9.27
C PRO A 157 -4.48 -0.92 9.77
N GLN A 158 -4.80 -2.20 9.64
CA GLN A 158 -3.87 -3.24 10.10
C GLN A 158 -2.54 -3.20 9.33
N LYS A 159 -1.44 -3.43 10.05
CA LYS A 159 -0.07 -3.53 9.50
C LYS A 159 0.39 -2.27 8.73
N SER A 160 -0.15 -1.11 9.11
CA SER A 160 0.10 0.19 8.48
C SER A 160 1.37 0.89 8.95
N THR A 161 1.84 0.56 10.15
CA THR A 161 3.03 1.17 10.77
C THR A 161 4.00 0.06 11.21
N TYR A 162 5.28 0.31 11.01
CA TYR A 162 6.34 -0.57 11.49
C TYR A 162 7.47 0.29 12.07
N PHE A 163 7.55 0.32 13.40
CA PHE A 163 8.63 1.00 14.11
C PHE A 163 9.87 0.11 14.17
N TYR A 164 11.00 0.63 13.70
CA TYR A 164 12.29 -0.06 13.72
C TYR A 164 13.41 0.85 14.23
N PRO A 165 14.27 0.37 15.15
CA PRO A 165 14.12 -0.88 15.90
C PRO A 165 12.84 -0.88 16.74
N LYS A 166 12.29 -2.06 17.06
CA LYS A 166 11.17 -2.14 18.00
C LYS A 166 11.63 -1.55 19.33
N THR A 167 10.81 -0.71 19.95
CA THR A 167 11.09 -0.22 21.30
C THR A 167 11.30 -1.41 22.23
N PRO A 168 12.36 -1.41 23.06
CA PRO A 168 12.65 -2.51 23.99
C PRO A 168 11.70 -2.46 25.19
N ALA A 169 10.39 -2.32 24.94
CA ALA A 169 9.37 -2.24 25.97
C ALA A 169 9.41 -3.46 26.91
N GLY A 170 9.80 -4.63 26.39
CA GLY A 170 10.03 -5.83 27.19
C GLY A 170 11.13 -5.65 28.24
N LEU A 171 12.20 -4.90 27.97
CA LEU A 171 13.25 -4.62 28.97
C LEU A 171 12.78 -3.60 30.02
N VAL A 172 11.78 -2.77 29.72
CA VAL A 172 11.20 -1.83 30.69
C VAL A 172 10.17 -2.54 31.58
N ILE A 173 9.38 -3.45 31.01
CA ILE A 173 8.35 -4.23 31.73
C ILE A 173 9.00 -5.37 32.53
N ASN A 174 10.08 -5.96 32.02
CA ASN A 174 10.84 -7.04 32.65
C ASN A 174 12.35 -6.75 32.58
N PRO A 175 12.85 -5.89 33.48
CA PRO A 175 14.27 -5.56 33.53
C PRO A 175 15.12 -6.81 33.80
N LEU A 176 16.28 -6.90 33.13
CA LEU A 176 17.25 -7.99 33.34
C LEU A 176 18.30 -7.63 34.40
N TRP A 177 18.13 -6.48 35.05
CA TRP A 177 19.08 -5.90 35.99
C TRP A 177 18.59 -5.89 37.44
N ASP A 178 17.50 -6.61 37.70
CA ASP A 178 17.03 -6.94 39.04
C ASP A 178 17.53 -8.33 39.46
#